data_AF-D2B4A8-F1
#
_entry.id   AF-D2B4A8-F1
#
_cell.length_a   1.000
_cell.length_b   1.000
_cell.length_c   1.000
_cell.angle_alpha   90.00
_cell.angle_beta   90.00
_cell.angle_gamma   90.00
#
_symmetry.space_group_name_H-M   'P 1'
#
loop_
_entity.id
_entity.type
_entity.pdbx_description
1 polymer ?
#
loop_
_entity_poly.entity_id
_entity_poly.type
_entity_poly.pdbx_seq_one_letter_code
_entity_poly.pdbx_strand_id
1 'polypeptide(L)'
;MCPLQAQVLALGGLRFRPDSSAKTSQEFHCEAPERGLLDALNEEFDQERPELVEALTYCDMTTSPGGTPLDVDDRLAEIHSRYGPEHLVSRSISNATPCISSAVRAVQAALADGALPDGRDGR
;
A
#
# COMPACT_ATOMS: atom_id res chain seq x y z
N MET A 1 -14.15 2.40 6.96
CA MET A 1 -12.83 3.03 7.14
C MET A 1 -12.58 3.23 8.62
N CYS A 2 -11.40 2.83 9.09
CA CYS A 2 -10.96 3.12 10.45
C CYS A 2 -10.68 4.64 10.60
N PRO A 3 -10.92 5.28 11.77
CA PRO A 3 -10.61 6.70 11.99
C PRO A 3 -9.16 7.08 11.67
N LEU A 4 -8.21 6.16 11.85
CA LEU A 4 -6.79 6.38 11.55
C LEU A 4 -6.54 6.51 10.03
N GLN A 5 -7.28 5.78 9.20
CA GLN A 5 -7.19 5.89 7.74
C GLN A 5 -7.79 7.20 7.22
N ALA A 6 -8.89 7.64 7.84
CA ALA A 6 -9.45 8.95 7.53
C ALA A 6 -8.46 10.06 7.86
N GLN A 7 -7.66 9.91 8.92
CA GLN A 7 -6.54 10.80 9.23
C GLN A 7 -5.40 10.71 8.22
N VAL A 8 -4.97 9.52 7.80
CA VAL A 8 -3.94 9.35 6.75
C VAL A 8 -4.36 10.02 5.43
N LEU A 9 -5.62 9.83 5.02
CA LEU A 9 -6.17 10.45 3.80
C LEU A 9 -6.42 11.96 3.96
N ALA A 10 -6.87 12.42 5.13
CA ALA A 10 -7.20 13.84 5.37
C ALA A 10 -5.99 14.72 5.70
N LEU A 11 -4.95 14.19 6.34
CA LEU A 11 -3.76 14.94 6.76
C LEU A 11 -2.69 15.04 5.66
N GLY A 12 -2.69 14.15 4.66
CA GLY A 12 -1.71 14.16 3.57
C GLY A 12 -1.95 15.19 2.46
N GLY A 13 -3.02 15.99 2.53
CA GLY A 13 -3.41 16.89 1.42
C GLY A 13 -3.63 16.15 0.09
N LEU A 14 -3.75 14.82 0.14
CA LEU A 14 -3.91 13.92 -0.99
C LEU A 14 -5.29 14.15 -1.60
N ARG A 15 -5.39 15.14 -2.50
CA ARG A 15 -6.52 15.20 -3.42
C ARG A 15 -6.39 14.01 -4.35
N PHE A 16 -7.15 12.95 -4.07
CA PHE A 16 -7.47 11.91 -5.04
C PHE A 16 -7.96 12.61 -6.31
N ARG A 17 -7.13 12.64 -7.37
CA ARG A 17 -7.54 13.16 -8.67
C ARG A 17 -8.35 12.05 -9.32
N PRO A 18 -9.68 12.23 -9.54
CA PRO A 18 -10.51 11.18 -10.12
C PRO A 18 -10.16 10.87 -11.59
N ASP A 19 -9.39 11.74 -12.23
CA ASP A 19 -8.90 11.60 -13.62
C ASP A 19 -7.46 11.07 -13.71
N SER A 20 -6.80 10.81 -12.57
CA SER A 20 -5.55 10.06 -12.61
C SER A 20 -5.94 8.60 -12.75
N SER A 21 -5.63 7.99 -13.90
CA SER A 21 -5.69 6.54 -14.10
C SER A 21 -4.70 5.77 -13.21
N ALA A 22 -4.13 6.43 -12.20
CA ALA A 22 -3.47 5.93 -11.02
C ALA A 22 -4.19 4.74 -10.41
N LYS A 23 -3.86 3.55 -10.88
CA LYS A 23 -4.25 2.32 -10.19
C LYS A 23 -3.43 2.22 -8.93
N THR A 24 -4.08 2.62 -7.85
CA THR A 24 -3.69 2.38 -6.48
C THR A 24 -3.94 0.92 -6.15
N SER A 25 -2.92 0.06 -6.30
CA SER A 25 -2.97 -1.27 -5.69
C SER A 25 -1.59 -1.94 -5.62
N GLN A 26 -1.24 -2.33 -4.39
CA GLN A 26 -0.17 -3.24 -3.96
C GLN A 26 0.13 -4.41 -4.93
N GLU A 27 -0.91 -4.88 -5.63
CA GLU A 27 -0.88 -5.99 -6.57
C GLU A 27 0.03 -5.70 -7.77
N PHE A 28 0.10 -4.46 -8.23
CA PHE A 28 0.82 -4.11 -9.45
C PHE A 28 2.31 -4.44 -9.39
N HIS A 29 3.05 -4.02 -8.36
CA HIS A 29 4.51 -4.15 -8.37
C HIS A 29 5.01 -5.56 -7.99
N CYS A 30 4.20 -6.36 -7.32
CA CYS A 30 4.58 -7.70 -6.88
C CYS A 30 3.90 -8.82 -7.69
N GLU A 31 2.74 -8.56 -8.29
CA GLU A 31 2.03 -9.51 -9.14
C GLU A 31 2.29 -9.27 -10.63
N ALA A 32 2.51 -8.02 -11.08
CA ALA A 32 2.81 -7.77 -12.49
C ALA A 32 4.12 -8.44 -12.96
N PRO A 33 5.21 -8.50 -12.18
CA PRO A 33 6.38 -9.29 -12.58
C PRO A 33 6.04 -10.78 -12.72
N GLU A 34 5.29 -11.34 -11.77
CA GLU A 34 4.85 -12.75 -11.80
C GLU A 34 3.93 -13.05 -13.00
N ARG A 35 3.24 -12.02 -13.54
CA ARG A 35 2.35 -12.11 -14.70
C ARG A 35 2.98 -11.62 -16.02
N GLY A 36 4.23 -11.14 -15.99
CA GLY A 36 4.89 -10.54 -17.17
C GLY A 36 4.24 -9.25 -17.67
N LEU A 37 3.55 -8.51 -16.80
CA LEU A 37 2.81 -7.29 -17.12
C LEU A 37 3.53 -6.00 -16.72
N LEU A 38 4.68 -6.09 -16.04
CA LEU A 38 5.34 -4.92 -15.45
C LEU A 38 5.68 -3.86 -16.51
N ASP A 39 6.26 -4.27 -17.63
CA ASP A 39 6.70 -3.33 -18.68
C ASP A 39 5.50 -2.65 -19.36
N ALA A 40 4.49 -3.44 -19.77
CA ALA A 40 3.27 -2.92 -20.36
C ALA A 40 2.56 -1.91 -19.46
N LEU A 41 2.60 -2.13 -18.15
CA LEU A 41 1.95 -1.23 -17.21
C LEU A 41 2.79 0.02 -16.91
N ASN A 42 4.12 -0.07 -16.88
CA ASN A 42 5.00 1.10 -16.76
C ASN A 42 4.93 1.99 -18.01
N GLU A 43 4.59 1.43 -19.17
CA GLU A 43 4.34 2.19 -20.40
C GLU A 43 2.99 2.91 -20.40
N GLU A 44 1.97 2.32 -19.76
CA GLU A 44 0.60 2.87 -19.75
C GLU A 44 0.34 3.86 -18.59
N PHE A 45 1.00 3.66 -17.45
CA PHE A 45 0.71 4.40 -16.21
C PHE A 45 1.96 5.08 -15.64
N ASP A 46 1.80 6.35 -15.24
CA ASP A 46 2.82 7.06 -14.49
C ASP A 46 3.01 6.47 -13.09
N GLN A 47 4.23 6.54 -12.56
CA GLN A 47 4.53 6.10 -11.21
C GLN A 47 3.93 7.07 -10.19
N GLU A 48 3.12 6.54 -9.28
CA GLU A 48 2.49 7.32 -8.21
C GLU A 48 3.50 7.79 -7.16
N ARG A 49 3.10 8.84 -6.42
CA ARG A 49 3.90 9.40 -5.32
C ARG A 49 4.24 8.32 -4.29
N PRO A 50 5.50 8.17 -3.87
CA PRO A 50 5.91 7.16 -2.89
C PRO A 50 5.08 7.21 -1.61
N GLU A 51 4.81 8.40 -1.08
CA GLU A 51 4.02 8.58 0.15
C GLU A 51 2.56 8.09 0.01
N LEU A 52 1.98 8.23 -1.19
CA LEU A 52 0.63 7.75 -1.48
C LEU A 52 0.63 6.21 -1.54
N VAL A 53 1.61 5.62 -2.20
CA VAL A 53 1.78 4.16 -2.27
C VAL A 53 1.96 3.57 -0.87
N GLU A 54 2.77 4.20 -0.02
CA GLU A 54 2.97 3.78 1.37
C GLU A 54 1.69 3.91 2.20
N ALA A 55 0.97 5.03 2.06
CA ALA A 55 -0.30 5.26 2.76
C ALA A 55 -1.36 4.22 2.40
N LEU A 56 -1.47 3.86 1.12
CA LEU A 56 -2.42 2.86 0.65
C LEU A 56 -2.03 1.45 1.07
N THR A 57 -0.73 1.14 1.02
CA THR A 57 -0.17 -0.11 1.55
C THR A 57 -0.52 -0.28 3.02
N TYR A 58 -0.26 0.76 3.81
CA TYR A 58 -0.60 0.77 5.22
C TYR A 58 -2.09 0.54 5.43
N CYS A 59 -2.94 1.22 4.65
CA CYS A 59 -4.38 1.10 4.75
C CYS A 59 -4.88 -0.32 4.44
N ASP A 60 -4.39 -0.96 3.38
CA ASP A 60 -4.77 -2.31 2.98
C ASP A 60 -4.32 -3.35 4.01
N MET A 61 -3.08 -3.24 4.48
CA MET A 61 -2.45 -4.26 5.33
C MET A 61 -2.82 -4.14 6.82
N THR A 62 -3.35 -3.01 7.26
CA THR A 62 -3.69 -2.78 8.68
C THR A 62 -5.18 -2.56 8.92
N THR A 63 -6.05 -2.81 7.93
CA THR A 63 -7.49 -2.63 8.09
C THR A 63 -8.28 -3.81 7.53
N SER A 64 -9.18 -4.35 8.36
CA SER A 64 -10.10 -5.40 7.92
C SER A 64 -11.16 -4.85 6.96
N PRO A 65 -11.85 -5.71 6.19
CA PRO A 65 -12.99 -5.29 5.38
C PRO A 65 -14.11 -4.59 6.18
N GLY A 66 -14.22 -4.89 7.48
CA GLY A 66 -15.15 -4.24 8.41
C GLY A 66 -14.64 -2.89 8.94
N GLY A 67 -13.44 -2.46 8.57
CA GLY A 67 -12.81 -1.22 9.03
C GLY A 67 -12.15 -1.31 10.40
N THR A 68 -11.89 -2.51 10.92
CA THR A 68 -11.18 -2.68 12.19
C THR A 68 -9.66 -2.71 11.98
N PRO A 69 -8.86 -2.14 12.90
CA PRO A 69 -7.41 -2.26 12.84
C PRO A 69 -6.96 -3.72 12.86
N LEU A 70 -5.92 -4.03 12.09
CA LEU A 70 -5.22 -5.31 12.06
C LEU A 70 -3.72 -5.06 12.25
N ASP A 71 -3.06 -5.99 12.93
CA ASP A 71 -1.61 -6.06 12.94
C ASP A 71 -1.11 -6.62 11.59
N VAL A 72 -0.03 -6.05 11.07
CA VAL A 72 0.50 -6.41 9.75
C VAL A 72 1.08 -7.82 9.75
N ASP A 73 1.72 -8.26 10.83
CA ASP A 73 2.34 -9.58 10.90
C ASP A 73 1.26 -10.66 11.03
N ASP A 74 0.23 -10.40 11.84
CA ASP A 74 -0.96 -11.26 11.92
C ASP A 74 -1.66 -11.38 10.56
N ARG A 75 -1.76 -10.27 9.82
CA ARG A 75 -2.35 -10.25 8.48
C ARG A 75 -1.54 -11.05 7.46
N LEU A 76 -0.23 -10.91 7.47
CA LEU A 76 0.66 -11.68 6.59
C LEU A 76 0.56 -13.18 6.91
N ALA A 77 0.57 -13.55 8.19
CA ALA A 77 0.40 -14.93 8.63
C ALA A 77 -0.97 -15.51 8.21
N GLU A 78 -2.04 -14.74 8.34
CA GLU A 78 -3.38 -15.11 7.86
C GLU A 78 -3.39 -15.39 6.36
N ILE A 79 -2.80 -14.50 5.55
CA ILE A 79 -2.72 -14.67 4.09
C ILE A 79 -1.96 -15.95 3.74
N HIS A 80 -0.81 -16.20 4.37
CA HIS A 80 -0.05 -17.44 4.17
C HIS A 80 -0.86 -18.69 4.56
N SER A 81 -1.58 -18.64 5.68
CA SER A 81 -2.41 -19.75 6.14
C SER A 81 -3.58 -20.05 5.20
N ARG A 82 -4.11 -19.05 4.48
CA ARG A 82 -5.27 -19.21 3.57
C ARG A 82 -4.90 -19.83 2.23
N TYR A 83 -3.79 -19.41 1.63
CA TYR A 83 -3.43 -19.77 0.26
C TYR A 83 -2.41 -20.90 0.16
N GLY A 84 -1.62 -21.16 1.22
CA GLY A 84 -0.59 -22.19 1.21
C GLY A 84 0.65 -21.83 0.38
N PRO A 85 1.82 -22.45 0.64
CA PRO A 85 3.13 -21.94 0.21
C PRO A 85 3.34 -21.86 -1.31
N GLU A 86 2.72 -22.75 -2.09
CA GLU A 86 2.91 -22.81 -3.55
C GLU A 86 1.98 -21.86 -4.34
N HIS A 87 1.01 -21.26 -3.66
CA HIS A 87 0.03 -20.39 -4.31
C HIS A 87 0.68 -19.06 -4.72
N LEU A 88 0.24 -18.52 -5.86
CA LEU A 88 0.76 -17.27 -6.40
C LEU A 88 0.67 -16.12 -5.38
N VAL A 89 -0.48 -16.01 -4.70
CA VAL A 89 -0.68 -15.01 -3.62
C VAL A 89 0.36 -15.15 -2.51
N SER A 90 0.69 -16.38 -2.09
CA SER A 90 1.69 -16.59 -1.03
C SER A 90 3.11 -16.25 -1.48
N ARG A 91 3.46 -16.46 -2.75
CA ARG A 91 4.76 -16.05 -3.31
C ARG A 91 4.85 -14.53 -3.49
N SER A 92 3.82 -13.91 -4.09
CA SER A 92 3.75 -12.46 -4.25
C SER A 92 3.79 -11.73 -2.90
N ILE A 93 3.03 -12.19 -1.91
CA ILE A 93 3.04 -11.55 -0.58
C ILE A 93 4.39 -11.75 0.14
N SER A 94 5.06 -12.90 -0.03
CA SER A 94 6.41 -13.10 0.51
C SER A 94 7.39 -12.09 -0.08
N ASN A 95 7.36 -11.93 -1.41
CA ASN A 95 8.22 -10.98 -2.11
C ASN A 95 7.90 -9.53 -1.73
N ALA A 96 6.62 -9.23 -1.48
CA ALA A 96 6.14 -7.91 -1.09
C ALA A 96 6.39 -7.57 0.38
N THR A 97 6.57 -8.58 1.25
CA THR A 97 6.66 -8.43 2.71
C THR A 97 7.65 -7.35 3.15
N PRO A 98 8.89 -7.28 2.62
CA PRO A 98 9.83 -6.23 3.02
C PRO A 98 9.32 -4.81 2.71
N CYS A 99 8.69 -4.62 1.56
CA CYS A 99 8.10 -3.34 1.16
C CYS A 99 6.88 -2.99 2.02
N ILE A 100 6.01 -3.97 2.29
CA ILE A 100 4.84 -3.82 3.16
C ILE A 100 5.26 -3.38 4.56
N SER A 101 6.18 -4.09 5.20
CA SER A 101 6.65 -3.75 6.54
C SER A 101 7.36 -2.39 6.57
N SER A 102 8.05 -2.00 5.49
CA SER A 102 8.67 -0.67 5.38
C SER A 102 7.61 0.44 5.32
N ALA A 103 6.62 0.31 4.44
CA ALA A 103 5.53 1.27 4.30
C ALA A 103 4.74 1.43 5.61
N VAL A 104 4.44 0.31 6.29
CA VAL A 104 3.74 0.37 7.57
C VAL A 104 4.52 1.15 8.62
N ARG A 105 5.83 0.90 8.74
CA ARG A 105 6.69 1.64 9.68
C ARG A 105 6.80 3.12 9.32
N ALA A 106 6.95 3.45 8.03
CA ALA A 106 7.06 4.84 7.57
C ALA A 106 5.79 5.64 7.93
N VAL A 107 4.60 5.08 7.64
CA VAL A 107 3.33 5.73 7.96
C VAL A 107 3.10 5.82 9.47
N GLN A 108 3.43 4.79 10.24
CA GLN A 108 3.33 4.84 11.71
C GLN A 108 4.25 5.91 12.32
N ALA A 109 5.49 6.03 11.83
CA ALA A 109 6.42 7.07 12.27
C ALA A 109 5.87 8.48 11.97
N ALA A 110 5.40 8.69 10.75
CA ALA A 110 4.82 9.96 10.34
C ALA A 110 3.56 10.35 11.16
N LEU A 111 2.72 9.37 11.52
CA LEU A 111 1.57 9.58 12.40
C LEU A 111 1.99 9.93 13.83
N ALA A 112 3.08 9.34 14.34
CA ALA A 112 3.63 9.66 15.65
C ALA A 112 4.25 11.06 15.69
N ASP A 113 4.90 11.47 14.59
CA ASP A 113 5.58 12.76 14.45
C ASP A 113 4.62 13.90 14.07
N GLY A 114 3.35 13.59 13.74
CA GLY A 114 2.36 14.56 13.26
C GLY A 114 2.71 15.18 11.90
N ALA A 115 3.69 14.62 11.19
CA ALA A 115 4.20 15.07 9.91
C ALA A 115 4.31 13.88 8.96
N LEU A 116 3.34 13.70 8.07
CA LEU A 116 3.59 12.97 6.82
C LEU A 116 4.42 13.87 5.90
N PRO A 117 5.30 13.30 5.05
CA PRO A 117 6.08 14.07 4.09
C PRO A 117 5.13 14.95 3.27
N ASP A 118 5.20 16.25 3.50
CA ASP A 118 4.35 17.25 2.89
C ASP A 118 4.64 17.22 1.38
N GLY A 119 3.64 16.88 0.57
CA GLY A 119 3.74 16.87 -0.90
C GLY A 119 3.82 18.27 -1.50
N ARG A 120 4.55 19.18 -0.85
CA ARG A 120 4.72 20.59 -1.21
C ARG A 120 6.13 20.90 -1.67
N ASP A 121 6.67 20.07 -2.54
CA ASP A 121 7.85 20.44 -3.33
C ASP A 121 7.38 20.88 -4.72
N GLY A 122 6.73 22.04 -4.73
CA GLY A 122 6.52 22.82 -5.94
C GLY A 122 7.78 23.62 -6.26
N ARG A 123 8.41 23.30 -7.40
CA ARG A 123 9.11 24.28 -8.23
C ARG A 123 9.02 23.87 -9.69
#